data_AF-A0A919TTB2-F1
#
_entry.id   AF-A0A919TTB2-F1
#
_cell.length_a   1.000
_cell.length_b   1.000
_cell.length_c   1.000
_cell.angle_alpha   90.00
_cell.angle_beta   90.00
_cell.angle_gamma   90.00
#
_symmetry.space_group_name_H-M   'P 1'
#
loop_
_entity.id
_entity.type
_entity.pdbx_description
1 polymer ?
#
loop_
_entity_poly.entity_id
_entity_poly.type
_entity_poly.pdbx_seq_one_letter_code
_entity_poly.pdbx_strand_id
1 'polypeptide(L)'
;MTLRLFDPQERVWRIWWTSSRYSGALEPPVVGRFEEDGVGRFYCDDVVNGIPVKVRFEWSDTTTETPKWNQAFSFDDGQTWKPNWYNRFIRLSH
;
A
#
# COMPACT_ATOMS: atom_id res chain seq x y z
N MET A 1 11.22 -5.10 4.63
CA MET A 1 11.53 -4.81 3.22
C MET A 1 10.25 -4.96 2.41
N THR A 2 10.16 -4.35 1.22
CA THR A 2 9.02 -4.53 0.32
C THR A 2 9.49 -4.94 -1.07
N LEU A 3 8.83 -5.93 -1.70
CA LEU A 3 8.98 -6.25 -3.12
C LEU A 3 7.84 -5.58 -3.89
N ARG A 4 8.14 -4.90 -5.00
CA ARG A 4 7.15 -4.27 -5.87
C ARG A 4 7.36 -4.74 -7.30
N LEU A 5 6.34 -5.32 -7.91
CA LEU A 5 6.37 -5.76 -9.31
C LEU A 5 5.17 -5.19 -10.05
N PHE A 6 5.40 -4.73 -11.28
CA PHE A 6 4.34 -4.26 -12.17
C PHE A 6 3.91 -5.39 -13.10
N ASP A 7 2.61 -5.63 -13.18
CA ASP A 7 1.99 -6.51 -14.16
C ASP A 7 1.51 -5.68 -15.36
N PRO A 8 2.13 -5.84 -16.55
CA PRO A 8 1.76 -5.06 -17.72
C PRO A 8 0.41 -5.48 -18.35
N GLN A 9 -0.05 -6.71 -18.14
CA GLN A 9 -1.33 -7.19 -18.69
C GLN A 9 -2.50 -6.57 -17.93
N GLU A 10 -2.44 -6.64 -16.60
CA GLU A 10 -3.50 -6.07 -15.75
C GLU A 10 -3.31 -4.57 -15.46
N ARG A 11 -2.12 -4.04 -15.75
CA ARG A 11 -1.67 -2.68 -15.47
C ARG A 11 -1.79 -2.31 -13.99
N VAL A 12 -1.35 -3.21 -13.12
CA VAL A 12 -1.33 -2.99 -11.67
C VAL A 12 0.05 -3.26 -11.11
N TRP A 13 0.38 -2.57 -10.03
CA TRP A 13 1.46 -2.98 -9.16
C TRP A 13 0.94 -3.93 -8.10
N ARG A 14 1.78 -4.91 -7.79
CA ARG A 14 1.64 -5.80 -6.63
C ARG A 14 2.79 -5.50 -5.68
N ILE A 15 2.47 -5.25 -4.41
CA ILE A 15 3.43 -4.84 -3.38
C ILE A 15 3.34 -5.80 -2.20
N TRP A 16 4.39 -6.60 -2.00
CA TRP A 16 4.50 -7.55 -0.90
C TRP A 16 5.34 -6.99 0.24
N TRP A 17 4.91 -7.26 1.47
CA TRP A 17 5.72 -7.06 2.64
C TRP A 17 6.47 -8.34 3.00
N THR A 18 7.72 -8.14 3.41
CA THR A 18 8.49 -9.17 4.10
C THR A 18 8.50 -8.82 5.59
N SER A 19 7.98 -9.71 6.42
CA SER A 19 8.04 -9.59 7.87
C SER A 19 8.35 -10.94 8.50
N SER A 20 8.71 -10.95 9.78
CA SER A 20 8.86 -12.20 10.54
C SER A 20 7.52 -12.90 10.82
N ARG A 21 6.40 -12.24 10.52
CA ARG A 21 5.04 -12.77 10.73
C ARG A 21 4.74 -13.95 9.81
N TYR A 22 5.25 -13.90 8.57
CA TYR A 22 5.12 -14.97 7.58
C TYR A 22 6.47 -15.66 7.40
N SER A 23 6.68 -16.75 8.14
CA SER A 23 7.93 -17.50 8.13
C SER A 23 8.29 -18.00 6.74
N GLY A 24 9.31 -17.39 6.12
CA GLY A 24 9.82 -17.79 4.81
C GLY A 24 8.90 -17.50 3.63
N ALA A 25 7.83 -16.73 3.81
CA ALA A 25 6.83 -16.44 2.78
C ALA A 25 6.56 -14.93 2.68
N LEU A 26 6.11 -14.50 1.49
CA LEU A 26 5.60 -13.15 1.29
C LEU A 26 4.15 -13.07 1.79
N GLU A 27 3.79 -11.95 2.41
CA GLU A 27 2.40 -11.63 2.79
C GLU A 27 1.53 -11.42 1.54
N PRO A 28 0.19 -11.55 1.62
CA PRO A 28 -0.69 -11.16 0.52
C PRO A 28 -0.35 -9.75 0.01
N PRO A 29 -0.14 -9.55 -1.30
CA PRO A 29 0.25 -8.24 -1.80
C PRO A 29 -0.91 -7.27 -1.77
N VAL A 30 -0.65 -6.00 -1.43
CA VAL A 30 -1.58 -4.96 -1.88
C VAL A 30 -1.45 -4.79 -3.39
N VAL A 31 -2.58 -4.69 -4.07
CA VAL A 31 -2.68 -4.61 -5.53
C VAL A 31 -3.41 -3.34 -5.92
N GLY A 32 -2.91 -2.65 -6.93
CA GLY A 32 -3.51 -1.38 -7.36
C GLY A 32 -2.70 -0.63 -8.39
N ARG A 33 -3.09 0.62 -8.64
CA ARG A 33 -2.51 1.46 -9.69
C ARG A 33 -2.57 2.92 -9.30
N PHE A 34 -1.89 3.75 -10.08
CA PHE A 34 -2.12 5.19 -10.08
C PHE A 34 -3.34 5.50 -10.93
N GLU A 35 -4.29 6.22 -10.34
CA GLU A 35 -5.49 6.67 -11.02
C GLU A 35 -5.24 8.02 -11.73
N GLU A 36 -6.24 8.50 -12.49
CA GLU A 36 -6.14 9.74 -13.28
C GLU A 36 -5.86 10.98 -12.42
N ASP A 37 -6.25 10.96 -11.14
CA ASP A 37 -5.96 12.01 -10.15
C ASP A 37 -4.50 12.01 -9.67
N GLY A 38 -3.67 11.09 -10.19
CA GLY A 38 -2.26 10.93 -9.80
C GLY A 38 -2.07 10.24 -8.45
N VAL A 39 -3.14 9.79 -7.80
CA VAL A 39 -3.09 9.08 -6.52
C VAL A 39 -2.98 7.58 -6.77
N GLY A 40 -1.95 6.96 -6.21
CA GLY A 40 -1.76 5.52 -6.23
C GLY A 40 -2.58 4.87 -5.13
N ARG A 41 -3.57 4.04 -5.46
CA ARG A 41 -4.39 3.32 -4.48
C ARG A 41 -4.22 1.82 -4.64
N PHE A 42 -3.87 1.15 -3.54
CA PHE A 42 -3.56 -0.29 -3.52
C PHE A 42 -4.28 -0.95 -2.36
N TYR A 43 -4.83 -2.14 -2.58
CA TYR A 43 -5.67 -2.83 -1.61
C TYR A 43 -5.31 -4.30 -1.49
N CYS A 44 -5.48 -4.86 -0.30
CA CYS A 44 -5.63 -6.31 -0.11
C CYS A 44 -6.56 -6.60 1.06
N ASP A 45 -7.05 -7.84 1.07
CA ASP A 45 -7.60 -8.45 2.27
C ASP A 45 -6.47 -9.19 3.00
N ASP A 46 -6.35 -8.95 4.31
CA ASP A 46 -5.45 -9.66 5.21
C ASP A 46 -6.21 -10.05 6.49
N VAL A 47 -5.54 -10.77 7.39
CA VAL A 47 -6.06 -11.12 8.71
C VAL A 47 -5.04 -10.66 9.73
N VAL A 48 -5.33 -9.68 10.58
CA VAL A 48 -4.39 -9.25 11.63
C VAL A 48 -4.87 -9.76 12.98
N ASN A 49 -4.03 -10.52 13.69
CA ASN A 49 -4.37 -11.15 14.98
C ASN A 49 -5.69 -11.95 14.95
N GLY A 50 -5.95 -12.65 13.84
CA GLY A 50 -7.17 -13.44 13.65
C GLY A 50 -8.40 -12.64 13.19
N ILE A 51 -8.28 -11.32 13.02
CA ILE A 51 -9.38 -10.45 12.60
C ILE A 51 -9.20 -10.08 11.11
N PRO A 52 -10.20 -10.36 10.24
CA PRO A 52 -10.19 -9.90 8.87
C PRO A 52 -10.06 -8.37 8.79
N VAL A 53 -9.21 -7.90 7.88
CA VAL A 53 -8.93 -6.48 7.70
C VAL A 53 -8.70 -6.18 6.23
N LYS A 54 -9.26 -5.07 5.74
CA LYS A 54 -8.82 -4.49 4.46
C LYS A 54 -7.64 -3.58 4.72
N VAL A 55 -6.58 -3.74 3.94
CA VAL A 55 -5.40 -2.88 3.98
C VAL A 55 -5.42 -1.98 2.75
N ARG A 56 -5.11 -0.69 2.93
CA ARG A 56 -4.94 0.27 1.84
C ARG A 56 -3.60 0.95 1.93
N PHE A 57 -2.87 0.99 0.82
CA PHE A 57 -1.81 1.99 0.62
C PHE A 57 -2.29 3.09 -0.30
N GLU A 58 -1.88 4.30 0.04
CA GLU A 58 -2.11 5.47 -0.77
C GLU A 58 -0.81 6.24 -0.97
N TRP A 59 -0.45 6.48 -2.22
CA TRP A 59 0.62 7.37 -2.63
C TRP A 59 -0.01 8.64 -3.20
N SER A 60 0.36 9.80 -2.66
CA SER A 60 -0.11 11.11 -3.13
C SER A 60 1.03 12.11 -3.22
N ASP A 61 0.80 13.21 -3.92
CA ASP A 61 1.78 14.29 -4.14
C ASP A 61 3.12 13.80 -4.72
N THR A 62 3.10 12.69 -5.48
CA THR A 62 4.31 11.96 -5.94
C THR A 62 5.15 12.74 -6.95
N THR A 63 4.56 13.73 -7.60
CA THR A 63 5.22 14.66 -8.54
C THR A 63 5.74 15.93 -7.87
N THR A 64 5.50 16.11 -6.56
CA THR A 64 5.96 17.28 -5.81
C THR A 64 7.32 17.04 -5.15
N GLU A 65 7.86 18.07 -4.50
CA GLU A 65 9.04 17.95 -3.63
C GLU A 65 8.77 17.16 -2.35
N THR A 66 7.50 16.99 -1.96
CA THR A 66 7.12 16.24 -0.76
C THR A 66 6.10 15.13 -1.02
N PRO A 67 6.49 14.03 -1.69
CA PRO A 67 5.63 12.86 -1.82
C PRO A 67 5.13 12.35 -0.48
N LYS A 68 3.94 11.77 -0.48
CA LYS A 68 3.30 11.19 0.70
C LYS A 68 2.96 9.74 0.43
N TRP A 69 3.11 8.94 1.48
CA TRP A 69 2.60 7.57 1.50
C TRP A 69 1.89 7.31 2.81
N ASN A 70 0.78 6.61 2.78
CA ASN A 70 0.12 6.15 3.99
C ASN A 70 -0.43 4.73 3.85
N GLN A 71 -0.52 4.05 4.99
CA GLN A 71 -1.21 2.79 5.19
C GLN A 71 -2.39 3.01 6.13
N ALA A 72 -3.52 2.43 5.76
CA ALA A 72 -4.72 2.40 6.59
C ALA A 72 -5.32 1.01 6.64
N PHE A 73 -5.98 0.71 7.76
CA PHE A 73 -6.78 -0.51 7.95
C PHE A 73 -8.25 -0.17 8.02
N SER A 74 -9.07 -1.06 7.48
CA SER A 74 -10.52 -1.06 7.67
C SER A 74 -10.95 -2.41 8.22
N PHE A 75 -11.73 -2.37 9.30
CA PHE A 75 -12.30 -3.55 9.96
C PHE A 75 -13.81 -3.68 9.70
N ASP A 76 -14.36 -2.80 8.86
CA ASP A 76 -15.79 -2.69 8.53
C ASP A 76 -16.01 -2.76 7.01
N ASP A 77 -15.21 -3.60 6.34
CA ASP A 77 -15.30 -3.89 4.90
C ASP A 77 -15.07 -2.68 3.99
N GLY A 78 -14.24 -1.73 4.43
CA GLY A 78 -13.83 -0.55 3.66
C GLY A 78 -14.70 0.68 3.89
N GLN A 79 -15.69 0.62 4.80
CA GLN A 79 -16.55 1.76 5.13
C GLN A 79 -15.77 2.88 5.86
N THR A 80 -14.95 2.51 6.84
CA THR A 80 -14.05 3.45 7.52
C THR A 80 -12.61 2.98 7.46
N TRP A 81 -11.70 3.94 7.30
CA TRP A 81 -10.27 3.68 7.19
C TRP A 81 -9.54 4.39 8.33
N LYS A 82 -8.78 3.62 9.11
CA LYS A 82 -7.92 4.12 10.19
C LYS A 82 -6.47 4.10 9.74
N PRO A 83 -5.85 5.27 9.45
CA PRO A 83 -4.43 5.35 9.17
C PRO A 83 -3.62 4.80 10.34
N ASN A 84 -2.64 3.96 10.05
CA ASN A 84 -1.74 3.38 11.05
C ASN A 84 -0.26 3.62 10.73
N TRP A 85 0.06 4.09 9.52
CA TRP A 85 1.40 4.52 9.15
C TRP A 85 1.31 5.64 8.13
N TYR A 86 2.09 6.69 8.34
CA TYR A 86 2.25 7.80 7.42
C TYR A 86 3.74 8.10 7.20
N ASN A 87 4.13 8.32 5.95
CA ASN A 87 5.45 8.80 5.55
C ASN A 87 5.29 10.08 4.72
N ARG A 88 6.12 11.08 5.02
CA ARG A 88 6.34 12.25 4.17
C ARG A 88 7.79 12.24 3.71
N PHE A 89 7.99 12.29 2.40
CA PHE A 89 9.31 12.27 1.79
C PHE A 89 9.74 13.70 1.45
N ILE A 90 11.05 13.89 1.26
CA ILE A 90 11.62 15.09 0.65
C ILE A 90 12.43 14.61 -0.56
N ARG A 91 12.18 15.20 -1.72
CA ARG A 91 12.97 14.96 -2.92
C ARG A 91 14.25 15.78 -2.82
N LEU A 92 15.39 15.11 -2.77
CA LEU A 92 16.68 15.78 -2.88
C LEU A 92 16.96 16.00 -4.37
N SER A 93 17.20 17.26 -4.75
CA SER A 93 17.75 17.61 -6.06
C SER A 93 19.27 17.45 -6.02
N HIS A 94 19.82 16.81 -7.05
CA HIS A 94 21.24 16.82 -7.36
C HIS A 94 21.46 17.61 -8.65
#